data_AF-A0A258FFV5-F1
#
_entry.id   AF-A0A258FFV5-F1
#
_cell.length_a   1.000
_cell.length_b   1.000
_cell.length_c   1.000
_cell.angle_alpha   90.00
_cell.angle_beta   90.00
_cell.angle_gamma   90.00
#
_symmetry.space_group_name_H-M   'P 1'
#
loop_
_entity.id
_entity.type
_entity.pdbx_description
1 polymer ?
#
loop_
_entity_poly.entity_id
_entity_poly.type
_entity_poly.pdbx_seq_one_letter_code
_entity_poly.pdbx_strand_id
1 'polypeptide(L)'
;MPYPSTQAVRAACGQAALIGLCLTGTAQAGSQDPAALQAHAERFLKTQANGLPGTLSVSVKPPRSTFDACDALEAFQPPGSRTIGKTTVGVRCLAPSKWTVYLPAHVKLIGRYVAT
;
A
#
# COMPACT_ATOMS: atom_id res chain seq x y z
N MET A 1 6.25 -14.23 8.84
CA MET A 1 6.44 -14.02 7.39
C MET A 1 6.69 -12.53 7.16
N PRO A 2 7.95 -12.07 7.22
CA PRO A 2 8.30 -10.68 6.97
C PRO A 2 8.31 -10.40 5.47
N TYR A 3 7.65 -9.32 5.04
CA TYR A 3 7.70 -8.79 3.69
C TYR A 3 9.15 -8.38 3.39
N PRO A 4 9.88 -8.99 2.44
CA PRO A 4 11.17 -8.49 2.04
C PRO A 4 10.93 -7.23 1.20
N SER A 5 11.06 -6.07 1.85
CA SER A 5 11.26 -4.79 1.19
C SER A 5 12.60 -4.85 0.47
N THR A 6 12.59 -5.37 -0.75
CA THR A 6 13.75 -5.38 -1.65
C THR A 6 13.99 -3.97 -2.15
N GLN A 7 14.50 -3.13 -1.25
CA GLN A 7 15.19 -1.91 -1.58
C GLN A 7 16.55 -2.36 -2.12
N ALA A 8 16.58 -2.77 -3.40
CA ALA A 8 17.81 -3.09 -4.10
C ALA A 8 18.53 -1.78 -4.42
N VAL A 9 19.19 -1.25 -3.40
CA VAL A 9 20.34 -0.37 -3.50
C VAL A 9 21.39 -1.14 -4.29
N ARG A 10 21.42 -1.00 -5.62
CA ARG A 10 22.59 -1.37 -6.42
C ARG A 10 23.50 -0.17 -6.52
N ALA A 11 24.22 0.05 -5.43
CA ALA A 11 25.44 0.84 -5.43
C ALA A 11 26.51 0.09 -6.24
N ALA A 12 26.92 0.73 -7.33
CA ALA A 12 28.18 0.66 -8.08
C ALA A 12 29.22 -0.43 -7.74
N CYS A 13 29.61 -1.20 -8.76
CA CYS A 13 31.02 -1.51 -9.03
C CYS A 13 31.19 -1.95 -10.50
N GLY A 14 32.04 -1.27 -11.27
CA GLY A 14 32.58 -1.82 -12.54
C GLY A 14 32.50 -0.96 -13.81
N GLN A 15 33.29 0.12 -13.85
CA GLN A 15 34.03 0.67 -15.02
C GLN A 15 33.30 0.90 -16.36
N ALA A 16 32.97 2.17 -16.65
CA ALA A 16 33.48 2.92 -17.81
C ALA A 16 32.84 4.32 -17.88
N ALA A 17 33.70 5.34 -17.93
CA ALA A 17 33.56 6.64 -18.60
C ALA A 17 32.17 7.30 -18.75
N LEU A 18 32.10 8.52 -18.18
CA LEU A 18 31.36 9.71 -18.64
C LEU A 18 29.90 9.91 -18.18
N ILE A 19 29.70 11.10 -17.61
CA ILE A 19 28.46 11.87 -17.38
C ILE A 19 27.76 11.59 -16.05
N GLY A 20 28.06 12.47 -15.08
CA GLY A 20 27.30 12.60 -13.84
C GLY A 20 25.86 12.99 -14.14
N LEU A 21 24.93 12.10 -13.79
CA LEU A 21 23.51 12.38 -13.79
C LEU A 21 23.06 12.53 -12.33
N CYS A 22 23.02 13.78 -11.86
CA CYS A 22 22.33 14.12 -10.63
C CYS A 22 20.85 13.76 -10.81
N LEU A 23 20.40 12.66 -10.22
CA LEU A 23 18.98 12.37 -10.08
C LEU A 23 18.39 13.35 -9.06
N THR A 24 17.87 14.47 -9.56
CA THR A 24 16.97 15.34 -8.81
C THR A 24 15.73 14.55 -8.45
N GLY A 25 15.67 14.02 -7.23
CA GLY A 25 14.43 13.54 -6.63
C GLY A 25 13.55 14.75 -6.34
N THR A 26 12.61 15.05 -7.23
CA THR A 26 11.56 16.03 -6.97
C THR A 26 10.61 15.43 -5.94
N ALA A 27 10.88 15.69 -4.66
CA ALA A 27 9.89 15.48 -3.61
C ALA A 27 8.72 16.42 -3.90
N GLN A 28 7.61 15.87 -4.38
CA GLN A 28 6.42 16.63 -4.69
C GLN A 28 5.81 17.10 -3.36
N ALA A 29 6.09 18.33 -2.95
CA ALA A 29 5.45 18.97 -1.81
C ALA A 29 3.98 19.28 -2.17
N GLY A 30 3.12 18.27 -2.07
CA GLY A 30 1.67 18.39 -2.25
C GLY A 30 0.94 17.57 -1.20
N SER A 31 -0.24 17.98 -0.77
CA SER A 31 -1.05 17.14 0.12
C SER A 31 -1.26 15.76 -0.50
N GLN A 32 -1.24 14.74 0.33
CA GLN A 32 -1.45 13.38 -0.11
C GLN A 32 -2.89 13.21 -0.64
N ASP A 33 -3.00 12.70 -1.87
CA ASP A 33 -4.30 12.50 -2.51
C ASP A 33 -5.10 11.35 -1.84
N PRO A 34 -6.33 11.60 -1.38
CA PRO A 34 -7.15 10.60 -0.68
C PRO A 34 -7.56 9.42 -1.58
N ALA A 35 -7.70 9.64 -2.90
CA ALA A 35 -7.98 8.57 -3.85
C ALA A 35 -6.72 7.71 -4.10
N ALA A 36 -5.52 8.30 -4.07
CA ALA A 36 -4.27 7.53 -4.13
C ALA A 36 -4.11 6.60 -2.91
N LEU A 37 -4.41 7.06 -1.68
CA LEU A 37 -4.42 6.15 -0.51
C LEU A 37 -5.44 5.05 -0.67
N GLN A 38 -6.65 5.40 -1.12
CA GLN A 38 -7.73 4.44 -1.32
C GLN A 38 -7.28 3.35 -2.30
N ALA A 39 -6.75 3.73 -3.46
CA ALA A 39 -6.27 2.80 -4.47
C ALA A 39 -5.12 1.92 -3.97
N HIS A 40 -4.22 2.47 -3.14
CA HIS A 40 -3.12 1.73 -2.54
C HIS A 40 -3.62 0.70 -1.52
N ALA A 41 -4.53 1.09 -0.63
CA ALA A 41 -5.18 0.19 0.32
C ALA A 41 -6.01 -0.90 -0.37
N GLU A 42 -6.74 -0.55 -1.43
CA GLU A 42 -7.48 -1.51 -2.25
C GLU A 42 -6.55 -2.53 -2.90
N ARG A 43 -5.40 -2.09 -3.44
CA ARG A 43 -4.41 -3.00 -4.03
C ARG A 43 -3.91 -4.00 -3.00
N PHE A 44 -3.55 -3.52 -1.82
CA PHE A 44 -3.09 -4.35 -0.72
C PHE A 44 -4.13 -5.42 -0.35
N LEU A 45 -5.40 -5.03 -0.18
CA LEU A 45 -6.47 -5.98 0.11
C LEU A 45 -6.70 -7.00 -1.02
N LYS A 46 -6.58 -6.57 -2.28
CA LYS A 46 -6.67 -7.50 -3.43
C LYS A 46 -5.55 -8.53 -3.39
N THR A 47 -4.33 -8.12 -3.05
CA THR A 47 -3.20 -9.03 -2.88
C THR A 47 -3.39 -9.96 -1.68
N GLN A 48 -3.90 -9.48 -0.56
CA GLN A 48 -4.20 -10.32 0.61
C GLN A 48 -5.27 -11.37 0.33
N ALA A 49 -6.26 -11.02 -0.50
CA ALA A 49 -7.31 -11.94 -0.93
C ALA A 49 -6.94 -12.76 -2.19
N ASN A 50 -5.72 -12.59 -2.72
CA ASN A 50 -5.26 -13.32 -3.88
C ASN A 50 -5.05 -14.79 -3.51
N GLY A 51 -5.69 -15.71 -4.23
CA GLY A 51 -5.67 -17.15 -3.95
C GLY A 51 -6.97 -17.70 -3.35
N LEU A 52 -7.95 -16.86 -3.07
CA LEU A 52 -9.28 -17.32 -2.71
C LEU A 52 -10.13 -17.58 -3.98
N PRO A 53 -10.80 -18.74 -4.07
CA PRO A 53 -11.67 -19.04 -5.20
C PRO A 53 -12.94 -18.19 -5.13
N GLY A 54 -13.18 -17.36 -6.15
CA GLY A 54 -14.41 -16.59 -6.29
C GLY A 54 -14.21 -15.21 -6.90
N THR A 55 -15.32 -14.47 -7.01
CA THR A 55 -15.35 -13.07 -7.44
C THR A 55 -15.02 -12.17 -6.24
N LEU A 56 -13.88 -11.48 -6.32
CA LEU A 56 -13.44 -10.53 -5.30
C LEU A 56 -13.90 -9.11 -5.62
N SER A 57 -14.61 -8.48 -4.69
CA SER A 57 -14.97 -7.06 -4.73
C SER A 57 -14.44 -6.37 -3.49
N VAL A 58 -13.59 -5.35 -3.69
CA VAL A 58 -13.01 -4.56 -2.61
C VAL A 58 -13.60 -3.16 -2.66
N SER A 59 -13.99 -2.60 -1.52
CA SER A 59 -14.43 -1.21 -1.39
C SER A 59 -13.78 -0.60 -0.15
N VAL A 60 -13.00 0.46 -0.35
CA VAL A 60 -12.33 1.19 0.73
C VAL A 60 -12.98 2.55 0.87
N LYS A 61 -13.24 3.00 2.11
CA LYS A 61 -13.76 4.36 2.34
C LYS A 61 -12.58 5.35 2.35
N PRO A 62 -12.66 6.47 1.60
CA PRO A 62 -11.58 7.45 1.59
C PRO A 62 -11.44 8.12 2.98
N PRO A 63 -10.22 8.52 3.37
CA PRO A 63 -10.03 9.35 4.54
C PRO A 63 -10.72 10.70 4.36
N ARG A 64 -11.27 11.24 5.45
CA ARG A 64 -11.74 12.63 5.48
C ARG A 64 -10.65 13.63 5.86
N SER A 65 -9.56 13.13 6.44
CA SER A 65 -8.42 13.94 6.87
C SER A 65 -7.47 14.16 5.69
N THR A 66 -6.93 15.38 5.60
CA THR A 66 -5.83 15.68 4.68
C THR A 66 -4.51 15.29 5.34
N PHE A 67 -3.57 14.74 4.57
CA PHE A 67 -2.25 14.37 5.05
C PHE A 67 -1.18 15.05 4.19
N ASP A 68 0.01 15.24 4.74
CA ASP A 68 1.16 15.73 3.99
C ASP A 68 1.63 14.70 2.96
N ALA A 69 2.28 15.18 1.90
CA ALA A 69 2.90 14.35 0.87
C ALA A 69 3.74 13.23 1.48
N CYS A 70 3.56 12.02 0.96
CA CYS A 70 4.34 10.87 1.39
C CYS A 70 5.04 10.23 0.19
N ASP A 71 6.37 10.07 0.28
CA ASP A 71 7.16 9.34 -0.70
C ASP A 71 7.18 7.83 -0.40
N ALA A 72 7.09 7.47 0.90
CA ALA A 72 7.15 6.09 1.37
C ALA A 72 5.83 5.66 2.04
N LEU A 73 4.80 5.41 1.23
CA LEU A 73 3.53 4.84 1.71
C LEU A 73 3.66 3.35 1.95
N GLU A 74 3.15 2.90 3.10
CA GLU A 74 3.07 1.49 3.45
C GLU A 74 1.66 1.15 3.95
N ALA A 75 0.98 0.26 3.23
CA ALA A 75 -0.27 -0.34 3.69
C ALA A 75 0.01 -1.56 4.58
N PHE A 76 -0.67 -1.63 5.71
CA PHE A 76 -0.59 -2.75 6.63
C PHE A 76 -1.97 -3.09 7.19
N GLN A 77 -2.15 -4.34 7.61
CA GLN A 77 -3.35 -4.80 8.26
C GLN A 77 -3.08 -4.95 9.76
N PRO A 78 -3.87 -4.30 10.65
CA PRO A 78 -3.67 -4.45 12.09
C PRO A 78 -3.95 -5.89 12.53
N PRO A 79 -3.31 -6.35 13.62
CA PRO A 79 -3.53 -7.69 14.13
C PRO A 79 -5.03 -7.89 14.47
N GLY A 80 -5.58 -9.04 14.04
CA GLY A 80 -7.00 -9.36 14.22
C GLY A 80 -7.93 -8.86 13.11
N SER A 81 -7.43 -8.14 12.10
CA SER A 81 -8.22 -7.84 10.91
C SER A 81 -8.41 -9.06 10.02
N ARG A 82 -9.60 -9.17 9.43
CA ARG A 82 -9.97 -10.29 8.55
C ARG A 82 -9.58 -9.99 7.11
N THR A 83 -9.19 -11.02 6.36
CA THR A 83 -8.93 -10.94 4.92
C THR A 83 -10.21 -10.70 4.11
N ILE A 84 -11.34 -11.20 4.59
CA ILE A 84 -12.67 -11.09 3.94
C ILE A 84 -13.68 -10.54 4.95
N GLY A 85 -14.63 -9.74 4.44
CA GLY A 85 -15.69 -9.10 5.19
C GLY A 85 -15.36 -7.65 5.54
N LYS A 86 -15.91 -7.17 6.66
CA LYS A 86 -15.59 -5.86 7.21
C LYS A 86 -14.20 -5.92 7.82
N THR A 87 -13.28 -5.12 7.29
CA THR A 87 -11.88 -5.08 7.72
C THR A 87 -11.39 -3.65 7.78
N THR A 88 -10.26 -3.44 8.45
CA THR A 88 -9.64 -2.12 8.57
C THR A 88 -8.24 -2.20 8.00
N VAL A 89 -7.88 -1.27 7.14
CA VAL A 89 -6.53 -1.17 6.58
C VAL A 89 -5.85 0.06 7.16
N GLY A 90 -4.67 -0.14 7.74
CA GLY A 90 -3.78 0.94 8.11
C GLY A 90 -2.96 1.36 6.89
N VAL A 91 -2.86 2.66 6.64
CA VAL A 91 -1.87 3.23 5.73
C VAL A 91 -0.99 4.14 6.56
N ARG A 92 0.31 3.90 6.54
CA ARG A 92 1.29 4.76 7.22
C ARG A 92 2.28 5.32 6.23
N CYS A 93 2.70 6.54 6.48
CA CYS A 93 3.82 7.14 5.81
C CYS A 93 5.08 7.00 6.67
N LEU A 94 6.19 6.59 6.05
CA LEU A 94 7.48 6.45 6.73
C LEU A 94 8.40 7.67 6.53
N ALA A 95 8.26 8.40 5.41
CA ALA A 95 9.02 9.62 5.09
C ALA A 95 8.34 10.41 3.96
N PRO A 96 8.49 11.75 3.91
CA PRO A 96 9.18 12.60 4.90
C PRO A 96 8.33 12.87 6.16
N SER A 97 7.00 12.94 6.03
CA SER A 97 6.07 13.20 7.12
C SER A 97 5.48 11.89 7.66
N LYS A 98 5.78 11.54 8.91
CA LYS A 98 5.30 10.29 9.52
C LYS A 98 3.87 10.46 10.05
N TRP A 99 2.92 9.82 9.40
CA TRP A 99 1.52 9.75 9.83
C TRP A 99 0.96 8.35 9.64
N THR A 100 -0.14 8.04 10.30
CA THR A 100 -0.84 6.75 10.17
C THR A 100 -2.34 6.99 10.16
N VAL A 101 -3.04 6.35 9.23
CA VAL A 101 -4.49 6.44 9.09
C VAL A 101 -5.09 5.05 8.99
N TYR A 102 -6.26 4.89 9.60
CA TYR A 102 -7.03 3.65 9.52
C TYR A 102 -8.25 3.89 8.66
N LEU A 103 -8.32 3.17 7.55
CA LEU A 103 -9.41 3.24 6.59
C LEU A 103 -10.29 2.01 6.73
N PRO A 104 -11.59 2.17 7.00
CA PRO A 104 -12.52 1.05 6.98
C PRO A 104 -12.69 0.57 5.54
N ALA A 105 -12.61 -0.75 5.36
CA ALA A 105 -12.71 -1.41 4.08
C ALA A 105 -13.67 -2.59 4.14
N HIS A 106 -14.26 -2.92 3.00
CA HIS A 106 -15.15 -4.06 2.85
C HIS A 106 -14.62 -4.92 1.71
N VAL A 107 -14.25 -6.15 2.04
CA VAL A 107 -13.81 -7.16 1.08
C VAL A 107 -14.93 -8.18 0.95
N LYS A 108 -15.64 -8.17 -0.18
CA LYS A 108 -16.68 -9.14 -0.49
C LYS A 108 -16.10 -10.19 -1.43
N LEU A 109 -16.11 -11.44 -1.01
CA LEU A 109 -15.76 -12.57 -1.87
C LEU A 109 -17.02 -13.39 -2.13
N ILE A 110 -17.37 -13.56 -3.41
CA ILE A 110 -18.49 -14.41 -3.84
C ILE A 110 -17.89 -15.63 -4.51
N GLY A 111 -17.83 -16.76 -3.80
CA GLY A 111 -17.26 -18.00 -4.30
C GLY A 111 -18.10 -19.20 -3.92
N ARG A 112 -17.90 -20.31 -4.64
CA ARG A 112 -18.38 -21.62 -4.20
C ARG A 112 -17.35 -22.16 -3.23
N TYR A 113 -17.74 -22.34 -1.97
CA TYR A 113 -16.92 -23.02 -0.98
C TYR A 113 -17.44 -24.46 -0.83
N VAL A 114 -16.54 -25.41 -0.57
CA VAL A 114 -16.93 -26.77 -0.18
C VAL A 114 -17.02 -26.77 1.34
N ALA A 115 -18.19 -27.08 1.87
CA ALA A 115 -18.34 -27.44 3.28
C ALA A 115 -18.15 -28.96 3.36
N THR A 116 -17.23 -29.42 4.20
CA THR A 116 -17.05 -30.84 4.50
C THR A 116 -17.48 -31.08 5.93
#